data_AF-A0A7V8V8J5-F1
#
_entry.id   AF-A0A7V8V8J5-F1
#
_cell.length_a   1.000
_cell.length_b   1.000
_cell.length_c   1.000
_cell.angle_alpha   90.00
_cell.angle_beta   90.00
_cell.angle_gamma   90.00
#
_symmetry.space_group_name_H-M   'P 1'
#
loop_
_entity.id
_entity.type
_entity.pdbx_description
1 polymer ?
#
loop_
_entity_poly.entity_id
_entity_poly.type
_entity_poly.pdbx_seq_one_letter_code
_entity_poly.pdbx_strand_id
1 'polypeptide(L)'
;MDAIVEVIGAIFQFFVYACIYVADICIRAVWFSIDSIRYGYKGALQRNEQRRKDEFTPFATRIGGAVIFFGTVFISLSLLAWWQSHHQQKVDQTERLVDRLAEKYYQQTTEDDPVFQNGPLSEQDAWGQPVRLDTEKSLMGWWIVVSSDGPDGRPSTSDDVEAIRSNWANLEQVGGELAERGSNAIKQKLKGMFSGDDSDQPKEAVVLLAEEGAPAENLPMDDESVATEPNQANAEEKKGWKLPSIKFRWGKKDE
;
A
#
# COMPACT_ATOMS: atom_id res chain seq x y z
N MET A 1 -19.27 10.85 20.97
CA MET A 1 -18.72 9.54 20.58
C MET A 1 -19.64 8.43 21.05
N ASP A 2 -20.00 8.38 22.34
CA ASP A 2 -20.85 7.33 22.93
C ASP A 2 -22.23 7.19 22.26
N ALA A 3 -22.92 8.31 21.98
CA ALA A 3 -24.22 8.28 21.30
C ALA A 3 -24.17 7.66 19.89
N ILE A 4 -23.04 7.80 19.17
CA ILE A 4 -22.88 7.20 17.83
C ILE A 4 -22.70 5.69 17.96
N VAL A 5 -21.94 5.23 18.97
CA VAL A 5 -21.73 3.81 19.25
C VAL A 5 -23.05 3.13 19.64
N GLU A 6 -23.88 3.77 20.47
CA GLU A 6 -25.21 3.25 20.85
C GLU A 6 -26.14 3.12 19.65
N VAL A 7 -26.18 4.12 18.75
CA VAL A 7 -27.00 4.07 17.54
C VAL A 7 -26.54 2.95 16.60
N ILE A 8 -25.23 2.80 16.39
CA ILE A 8 -24.67 1.70 15.59
C ILE A 8 -25.04 0.34 16.21
N GLY A 9 -24.94 0.20 17.54
CA GLY A 9 -25.33 -0.99 18.26
C GLY A 9 -26.81 -1.35 18.08
N ALA A 10 -27.71 -0.36 18.18
CA ALA A 10 -29.14 -0.55 17.99
C ALA A 10 -29.49 -0.97 16.55
N ILE A 11 -28.84 -0.35 15.55
CA ILE A 11 -29.00 -0.72 14.14
C ILE A 11 -28.56 -2.17 13.92
N PHE A 12 -27.38 -2.54 14.42
CA PHE A 12 -26.87 -3.90 14.29
C PHE A 12 -27.81 -4.92 14.95
N GLN A 13 -28.30 -4.61 16.15
CA GLN A 13 -29.24 -5.46 16.87
C GLN A 13 -30.56 -5.63 16.10
N PHE A 14 -31.08 -4.55 15.49
CA PHE A 14 -32.24 -4.61 14.61
C PHE A 14 -32.01 -5.53 13.42
N PHE A 15 -30.87 -5.42 12.73
CA PHE A 15 -30.54 -6.29 11.60
C PHE A 15 -30.42 -7.75 12.01
N VAL A 16 -29.80 -8.05 13.15
CA VAL A 16 -29.71 -9.42 13.68
C VAL A 16 -31.11 -9.98 13.94
N TYR A 17 -31.99 -9.21 14.59
CA TYR A 17 -33.37 -9.66 14.82
C TYR A 17 -34.15 -9.83 13.52
N ALA A 18 -33.98 -8.93 12.55
CA ALA A 18 -34.61 -9.02 11.24
C ALA A 18 -34.14 -10.28 10.49
N CYS A 19 -32.85 -10.58 10.49
CA CYS A 19 -32.28 -11.79 9.89
C CYS A 19 -32.81 -13.06 10.55
N ILE A 20 -32.87 -13.10 11.89
CA ILE A 20 -33.44 -14.25 12.62
C ILE A 20 -34.92 -14.43 12.27
N TYR A 21 -35.67 -13.34 12.15
CA TYR A 21 -37.08 -13.36 11.80
C TYR A 21 -37.31 -13.87 10.37
N VAL A 22 -36.52 -13.40 9.39
CA VAL A 22 -36.57 -13.88 8.01
C VAL A 22 -36.19 -15.37 7.94
N ALA A 23 -35.15 -15.79 8.66
CA ALA A 23 -34.76 -17.20 8.72
C ALA A 23 -35.88 -18.09 9.28
N ASP A 24 -36.57 -17.66 10.35
CA ASP A 24 -37.72 -18.38 10.91
C ASP A 24 -38.87 -18.49 9.88
N ILE A 25 -39.16 -17.42 9.12
CA ILE A 25 -40.15 -17.45 8.03
C ILE A 25 -39.74 -18.45 6.96
N CYS A 26 -38.49 -18.43 6.51
CA CYS A 26 -37.98 -19.35 5.49
C CYS A 26 -38.08 -20.81 5.95
N ILE A 27 -37.67 -21.12 7.19
CA ILE A 27 -37.75 -22.47 7.76
C ILE A 27 -39.21 -22.94 7.81
N ARG A 28 -40.13 -22.09 8.28
CA ARG A 28 -41.57 -22.42 8.30
C ARG A 28 -42.13 -22.66 6.90
N ALA A 29 -41.72 -21.86 5.92
CA ALA A 29 -42.15 -22.01 4.54
C ALA A 29 -41.66 -23.34 3.92
N VAL A 30 -40.41 -23.73 4.20
CA VAL A 30 -39.85 -25.02 3.76
C VAL A 30 -40.59 -26.18 4.41
N TRP A 31 -40.81 -26.14 5.72
CA TRP A 31 -41.57 -27.19 6.41
C TRP A 31 -42.99 -27.32 5.90
N PHE A 32 -43.69 -26.20 5.67
CA PHE A 32 -45.02 -26.20 5.09
C PHE A 32 -45.02 -26.80 3.67
N SER A 33 -44.00 -26.49 2.87
CA SER A 33 -43.85 -27.06 1.52
C SER A 33 -43.71 -28.58 1.59
N ILE A 34 -42.85 -29.10 2.48
CA ILE A 34 -42.67 -30.55 2.69
C ILE A 34 -43.98 -31.22 3.15
N ASP A 35 -44.67 -30.62 4.13
CA ASP A 35 -45.93 -31.16 4.65
C ASP A 35 -47.05 -31.13 3.60
N SER A 36 -47.09 -30.09 2.74
CA SER A 36 -48.09 -29.99 1.66
C SER A 36 -47.90 -31.04 0.57
N ILE A 37 -46.65 -31.40 0.25
CA ILE A 37 -46.33 -32.50 -0.67
C ILE A 37 -46.75 -33.85 -0.06
N ARG A 38 -46.48 -34.08 1.23
CA ARG A 38 -46.73 -35.38 1.88
C ARG A 38 -48.19 -35.63 2.22
N TYR A 39 -48.91 -34.61 2.70
CA TYR A 39 -50.24 -34.77 3.29
C TYR A 39 -51.34 -34.02 2.53
N GLY A 40 -50.99 -33.35 1.44
CA GLY A 40 -51.86 -32.43 0.74
C GLY A 40 -52.04 -31.10 1.50
N TYR A 41 -52.51 -30.08 0.77
CA TYR A 41 -52.59 -28.70 1.29
C TYR A 41 -53.46 -28.57 2.55
N LYS A 42 -54.63 -29.24 2.60
CA LYS A 42 -55.52 -29.20 3.77
C LYS A 42 -54.89 -29.84 5.01
N GLY A 43 -54.17 -30.95 4.84
CA GLY A 43 -53.47 -31.62 5.94
C GLY A 43 -52.30 -30.80 6.48
N ALA A 44 -51.57 -30.13 5.60
CA ALA A 44 -50.49 -29.22 5.98
C ALA A 44 -51.00 -28.01 6.78
N LEU A 45 -52.16 -27.44 6.40
CA LEU A 45 -52.75 -26.30 7.09
C LEU A 45 -53.15 -26.64 8.53
N GLN A 46 -53.85 -27.76 8.74
CA GLN A 46 -54.26 -28.23 10.08
C GLN A 46 -53.06 -28.49 10.99
N ARG A 47 -52.02 -29.14 10.48
CA ARG A 47 -50.80 -29.41 11.26
C ARG A 47 -50.02 -28.15 11.61
N ASN A 48 -49.97 -27.16 10.72
CA ASN A 48 -49.34 -25.87 11.00
C ASN A 48 -50.07 -25.11 12.11
N GLU A 49 -51.41 -25.11 12.06
CA GLU A 49 -52.23 -24.50 13.12
C GLU A 49 -52.03 -25.19 14.48
N GLN A 50 -51.87 -26.51 14.49
CA GLN A 50 -51.60 -27.29 15.69
C GLN A 50 -50.19 -27.01 16.26
N ARG A 51 -49.16 -26.97 15.41
CA ARG A 51 -47.79 -26.57 15.84
C ARG A 51 -47.75 -25.14 16.39
N ARG A 52 -48.60 -24.24 15.89
CA ARG A 52 -48.70 -22.86 16.39
C ARG A 52 -49.22 -22.78 17.82
N LYS A 53 -49.94 -23.82 18.28
CA LYS A 53 -50.43 -23.94 19.67
C LYS A 53 -49.39 -24.61 20.58
N ASP A 54 -48.44 -25.36 20.03
CA ASP A 54 -47.35 -25.97 20.79
C ASP A 54 -46.20 -24.95 21.01
N GLU A 55 -46.17 -24.34 22.19
CA GLU A 55 -45.20 -23.29 22.60
C GLU A 55 -43.72 -23.70 22.51
N PHE A 56 -43.41 -24.99 22.37
CA PHE A 56 -42.04 -25.49 22.27
C PHE A 56 -41.40 -25.31 20.88
N THR A 57 -42.21 -25.32 19.82
CA THR A 57 -41.72 -25.15 18.44
C THR A 57 -41.04 -23.80 18.16
N PRO A 58 -41.52 -22.63 18.63
CA PRO A 58 -40.85 -21.36 18.38
C PRO A 58 -39.49 -21.23 19.09
N PHE A 59 -39.26 -21.93 20.20
CA PHE A 59 -37.96 -21.89 20.87
C PHE A 59 -36.90 -22.69 20.09
N ALA A 60 -37.24 -23.90 19.66
CA ALA A 60 -36.34 -24.74 18.87
C ALA A 60 -36.01 -24.12 17.51
N THR A 61 -36.99 -23.48 16.83
CA THR A 61 -36.70 -22.80 15.55
C THR A 61 -35.82 -21.56 15.75
N ARG A 62 -36.01 -20.80 16.84
CA ARG A 62 -35.14 -19.67 17.17
C ARG A 62 -33.70 -20.10 17.46
N ILE A 63 -33.50 -21.16 18.25
CA ILE A 63 -32.16 -21.71 18.51
C ILE A 63 -31.53 -22.24 17.23
N GLY A 64 -32.27 -23.04 16.45
CA GLY A 64 -31.78 -23.58 15.18
C GLY A 64 -31.38 -22.47 14.20
N GLY A 65 -32.22 -21.43 14.07
CA GLY A 65 -31.94 -20.25 13.27
C GLY A 65 -30.70 -19.48 13.75
N ALA A 66 -30.56 -19.30 15.07
CA ALA A 66 -29.39 -18.65 15.66
C ALA A 66 -28.10 -19.45 15.39
N VAL A 67 -28.12 -20.77 15.56
CA VAL A 67 -26.95 -21.64 15.30
C VAL A 67 -26.54 -21.57 13.82
N ILE A 68 -27.50 -21.62 12.90
CA ILE A 68 -27.23 -21.48 11.46
C ILE A 68 -26.63 -20.10 11.17
N PHE A 69 -27.23 -19.03 11.72
CA PHE A 69 -26.73 -17.67 11.53
C PHE A 69 -25.30 -17.53 12.02
N PHE A 70 -25.01 -17.88 13.27
CA PHE A 70 -23.65 -17.81 13.82
C PHE A 70 -22.67 -18.71 13.07
N GLY A 71 -23.09 -19.91 12.64
CA GLY A 71 -22.29 -20.79 11.79
C GLY A 71 -21.91 -20.13 10.47
N THR A 72 -22.87 -19.51 9.76
CA THR A 72 -22.61 -18.82 8.49
C THR A 72 -21.71 -17.59 8.66
N VAL A 73 -21.91 -16.81 9.72
CA VAL A 73 -21.04 -15.66 10.04
C VAL A 73 -19.62 -16.13 10.35
N PHE A 74 -19.47 -17.19 11.16
CA PHE A 74 -18.16 -17.73 11.50
C PHE A 74 -17.41 -18.27 10.28
N ILE A 75 -18.09 -18.99 9.39
CA ILE A 75 -17.50 -19.48 8.13
C ILE A 75 -17.10 -18.30 7.24
N SER A 76 -17.96 -17.28 7.11
CA SER A 76 -17.68 -16.11 6.29
C SER A 76 -16.46 -15.33 6.80
N LEU A 77 -16.36 -15.12 8.12
CA LEU A 77 -15.19 -14.49 8.75
C LEU A 77 -13.91 -15.31 8.56
N SER A 78 -14.01 -16.64 8.67
CA SER A 78 -12.87 -17.54 8.47
C SER A 78 -12.35 -17.49 7.03
N LEU A 79 -13.26 -17.47 6.05
CA LEU A 79 -12.91 -17.33 4.63
C LEU A 79 -12.26 -15.98 4.33
N LEU A 80 -12.78 -14.89 4.91
CA LEU A 80 -12.21 -13.56 4.75
C LEU A 80 -10.79 -13.47 5.35
N ALA A 81 -10.59 -14.01 6.55
CA ALA A 81 -9.29 -14.05 7.20
C ALA A 81 -8.28 -14.88 6.39
N TRP A 82 -8.71 -16.03 5.86
CA TRP A 82 -7.87 -16.86 4.99
C TRP A 82 -7.48 -16.13 3.70
N TRP A 83 -8.45 -15.48 3.04
CA TRP A 83 -8.20 -14.70 1.82
C TRP A 83 -7.22 -13.54 2.07
N GLN A 84 -7.40 -12.80 3.16
CA GLN A 84 -6.50 -11.72 3.56
C GLN A 84 -5.09 -12.23 3.84
N SER A 85 -4.95 -13.37 4.56
CA SER A 85 -3.65 -13.97 4.84
C SER A 85 -2.94 -14.41 3.55
N HIS A 86 -3.67 -15.02 2.62
CA HIS A 86 -3.11 -15.43 1.33
C HIS A 86 -2.71 -14.22 0.47
N HIS A 87 -3.49 -13.13 0.51
CA HIS A 87 -3.15 -11.88 -0.16
C HIS A 87 -1.87 -11.26 0.42
N GLN A 88 -1.74 -11.18 1.74
CA GLN A 88 -0.53 -10.70 2.41
C GLN A 88 0.70 -11.53 2.07
N GLN A 89 0.57 -12.87 2.04
CA GLN A 89 1.68 -13.74 1.64
C GLN A 89 2.17 -13.46 0.22
N LYS A 90 1.26 -13.15 -0.71
CA LYS A 90 1.62 -12.79 -2.09
C LYS A 90 2.33 -11.44 -2.17
N VAL A 91 1.88 -10.46 -1.39
CA VAL A 91 2.55 -9.15 -1.27
C VAL A 91 3.97 -9.34 -0.74
N ASP A 92 4.13 -10.04 0.39
CA ASP A 92 5.44 -10.29 1.00
C ASP A 92 6.41 -11.04 0.05
N GLN A 93 5.89 -12.01 -0.71
CA GLN A 93 6.69 -12.75 -1.69
C GLN A 93 7.17 -11.85 -2.82
N THR A 94 6.28 -11.00 -3.32
CA THR A 94 6.58 -10.06 -4.40
C THR A 94 7.56 -8.99 -3.93
N GLU A 95 7.36 -8.42 -2.74
CA GLU A 95 8.28 -7.45 -2.15
C GLU A 95 9.70 -8.02 -2.02
N ARG A 96 9.84 -9.24 -1.50
CA ARG A 96 11.15 -9.92 -1.42
C ARG A 96 11.78 -10.22 -2.78
N LEU A 97 10.96 -10.46 -3.80
CA LEU A 97 11.43 -10.71 -5.16
C LEU A 97 11.91 -9.41 -5.80
N VAL A 98 11.09 -8.36 -5.75
CA VAL A 98 11.41 -7.01 -6.25
C VAL A 98 12.65 -6.45 -5.54
N ASP A 99 12.74 -6.59 -4.22
CA ASP A 99 13.90 -6.15 -3.43
C ASP A 99 15.19 -6.89 -3.82
N ARG A 100 15.11 -8.21 -3.99
CA ARG A 100 16.24 -9.04 -4.44
C ARG A 100 16.70 -8.67 -5.85
N LEU A 101 15.76 -8.41 -6.76
CA LEU A 101 16.08 -8.00 -8.12
C LEU A 101 16.70 -6.60 -8.13
N ALA A 102 16.15 -5.64 -7.39
CA ALA A 102 16.71 -4.31 -7.26
C ALA A 102 18.15 -4.35 -6.71
N GLU A 103 18.40 -5.18 -5.70
CA GLU A 103 19.74 -5.40 -5.15
C GLU A 103 20.70 -6.04 -6.17
N LYS A 104 20.23 -7.03 -6.94
CA LYS A 104 21.02 -7.66 -8.01
C LYS A 104 21.43 -6.64 -9.07
N TYR A 105 20.49 -5.82 -9.56
CA TYR A 105 20.79 -4.77 -10.54
C TYR A 105 21.66 -3.65 -9.95
N TYR A 106 21.46 -3.32 -8.67
CA TYR A 106 22.33 -2.38 -7.97
C TYR A 106 23.78 -2.85 -7.94
N GLN A 107 24.03 -4.13 -7.62
CA GLN A 107 25.40 -4.68 -7.64
C GLN A 107 26.02 -4.62 -9.04
N GLN A 108 25.23 -4.87 -10.09
CA GLN A 108 25.69 -4.73 -11.49
C GLN A 108 26.09 -3.29 -11.84
N THR A 109 25.57 -2.26 -11.16
CA THR A 109 26.01 -0.88 -11.40
C THR A 109 27.46 -0.61 -11.00
N THR A 110 28.08 -1.52 -10.24
CA THR A 110 29.48 -1.41 -9.80
C THR A 110 30.45 -1.96 -10.86
N GLU A 111 29.94 -2.65 -11.88
CA GLU A 111 30.74 -3.14 -13.00
C GLU A 111 31.14 -1.99 -13.95
N ASP A 112 32.21 -2.18 -14.72
CA ASP A 112 32.68 -1.18 -15.68
C ASP A 112 31.69 -1.06 -16.87
N ASP A 113 31.08 0.11 -17.00
CA ASP A 113 30.07 0.48 -18.02
C ASP A 113 28.85 -0.47 -18.11
N PRO A 114 27.98 -0.48 -17.09
CA PRO A 114 26.83 -1.36 -17.06
C PRO A 114 25.76 -0.90 -18.06
N VAL A 115 25.21 -1.86 -18.80
CA VAL A 115 24.12 -1.64 -19.77
C VAL A 115 22.89 -2.42 -19.34
N PHE A 116 21.80 -1.70 -19.07
CA PHE A 116 20.52 -2.28 -18.69
C PHE A 116 19.50 -2.13 -19.83
N GLN A 117 18.59 -3.10 -19.93
CA GLN A 117 17.44 -3.04 -20.82
C GLN A 117 16.20 -2.78 -19.98
N ASN A 118 15.61 -1.59 -20.12
CA ASN A 118 14.37 -1.24 -19.43
C ASN A 118 13.19 -2.02 -20.02
N GLY A 119 12.18 -2.27 -19.18
CA GLY A 119 10.96 -2.96 -19.55
C GLY A 119 10.70 -4.23 -18.72
N PRO A 120 9.84 -5.15 -19.21
CA PRO A 120 9.47 -6.35 -18.49
C PRO A 120 10.63 -7.35 -18.42
N LEU A 121 10.85 -7.88 -17.22
CA LEU A 121 11.78 -8.94 -16.91
C LEU A 121 11.14 -10.32 -17.14
N SER A 122 11.99 -11.35 -17.14
CA SER A 122 11.53 -12.74 -17.28
C SER A 122 10.85 -13.27 -16.02
N GLU A 123 11.20 -12.70 -14.88
CA GLU A 123 10.71 -13.03 -13.56
C GLU A 123 9.28 -12.54 -13.38
N GLN A 124 8.44 -13.40 -12.81
CA GLN A 124 7.05 -13.09 -12.51
C GLN A 124 6.84 -12.93 -11.01
N ASP A 125 5.90 -12.07 -10.66
CA ASP A 125 5.46 -11.87 -9.29
C ASP A 125 4.54 -13.01 -8.80
N ALA A 126 4.04 -12.89 -7.56
CA ALA A 126 3.13 -13.88 -6.98
C ALA A 126 1.73 -13.90 -7.62
N TRP A 127 1.42 -12.96 -8.51
CA TRP A 127 0.19 -12.86 -9.29
C TRP A 127 0.36 -13.30 -10.75
N GLY A 128 1.58 -13.62 -11.17
CA GLY A 128 1.92 -14.08 -12.51
C GLY A 128 2.17 -12.94 -13.51
N GLN A 129 2.31 -11.71 -13.04
CA GLN A 129 2.66 -10.55 -13.88
C GLN A 129 4.18 -10.43 -14.01
N PRO A 130 4.69 -9.98 -15.17
CA PRO A 130 6.11 -9.71 -15.33
C PRO A 130 6.52 -8.51 -14.48
N VAL A 131 7.61 -8.65 -13.73
CA VAL A 131 8.23 -7.52 -13.02
C VAL A 131 8.91 -6.61 -14.02
N ARG A 132 8.91 -5.30 -13.77
CA ARG A 132 9.51 -4.30 -14.66
C ARG A 132 10.79 -3.74 -14.06
N LEU A 133 11.74 -3.43 -14.94
CA LEU A 133 12.96 -2.72 -14.62
C LEU A 133 12.96 -1.39 -15.34
N ASP A 134 13.08 -0.31 -14.59
CA ASP A 134 13.29 1.03 -15.10
C ASP A 134 14.59 1.60 -14.51
N THR A 135 15.61 1.70 -15.35
CA THR A 135 16.91 2.28 -15.00
C THR A 135 17.12 3.60 -15.70
N GLU A 136 17.68 4.56 -14.97
CA GLU A 136 18.07 5.86 -15.49
C GLU A 136 19.53 6.15 -15.11
N LYS A 137 20.36 6.38 -16.13
CA LYS A 137 21.75 6.82 -15.95
C LYS A 137 21.76 8.34 -15.85
N SER A 138 22.09 8.86 -14.68
CA SER A 138 22.29 10.29 -14.45
C SER A 138 23.78 10.62 -14.42
N LEU A 139 24.12 11.92 -14.50
CA LEU A 139 25.50 12.41 -14.30
C LEU A 139 26.05 11.99 -12.93
N MET A 140 25.18 11.87 -11.94
CA MET A 140 25.55 11.61 -10.55
C MET A 140 25.56 10.12 -10.20
N GLY A 141 25.16 9.23 -11.12
CA GLY A 141 25.10 7.80 -10.87
C GLY A 141 23.92 7.11 -11.54
N TRP A 142 23.50 5.98 -10.95
CA TRP A 142 22.42 5.16 -11.47
C TRP A 142 21.20 5.20 -10.55
N TRP A 143 20.03 5.35 -11.14
CA TRP A 143 18.74 5.15 -10.49
C TRP A 143 18.12 3.87 -11.03
N ILE A 144 17.80 2.93 -10.15
CA ILE A 144 17.23 1.63 -10.49
C ILE A 144 15.90 1.50 -9.76
N VAL A 145 14.83 1.33 -10.54
CA VAL A 145 13.50 1.01 -10.04
C VAL A 145 13.14 -0.38 -10.55
N VAL A 146 12.82 -1.27 -9.64
CA VAL A 146 12.18 -2.53 -9.97
C VAL A 146 10.76 -2.47 -9.43
N SER A 147 9.76 -2.69 -10.28
CA SER A 147 8.35 -2.56 -9.91
C SER A 147 7.51 -3.75 -10.38
N SER A 148 6.48 -4.06 -9.61
CA SER A 148 5.47 -5.07 -9.93
C SER A 148 4.13 -4.40 -10.05
N ASP A 149 3.39 -4.65 -11.14
CA ASP A 149 2.06 -4.09 -11.41
C ASP A 149 0.95 -4.68 -10.50
N GLY A 150 1.32 -5.36 -9.42
CA GLY A 150 0.41 -5.87 -8.41
C GLY A 150 -0.68 -6.85 -8.89
N PRO A 151 -1.73 -7.06 -8.08
CA PRO A 151 -2.86 -7.91 -8.42
C PRO A 151 -3.73 -7.36 -9.57
N ASP A 152 -3.77 -6.06 -9.80
CA ASP A 152 -4.59 -5.46 -10.84
C ASP A 152 -3.93 -5.45 -12.23
N GLY A 153 -2.61 -5.67 -12.27
CA GLY A 153 -1.80 -5.76 -13.48
C GLY A 153 -1.71 -4.44 -14.24
N ARG A 154 -1.89 -3.31 -13.54
CA ARG A 154 -1.83 -1.98 -14.13
C ARG A 154 -0.66 -1.22 -13.51
N PRO A 155 0.23 -0.65 -14.32
CA PRO A 155 1.32 0.14 -13.77
C PRO A 155 0.82 1.47 -13.18
N SER A 156 1.58 1.97 -12.22
CA SER A 156 1.36 3.23 -11.50
C SER A 156 0.07 3.28 -10.68
N THR A 157 -0.30 2.16 -10.05
CA THR A 157 -1.44 2.05 -9.13
C THR A 157 -0.97 1.94 -7.68
N SER A 158 -1.91 2.06 -6.74
CA SER A 158 -1.58 2.06 -5.30
C SER A 158 -1.16 0.70 -4.75
N ASP A 159 -1.44 -0.37 -5.49
CA ASP A 159 -1.10 -1.76 -5.17
C ASP A 159 0.22 -2.21 -5.79
N ASP A 160 0.88 -1.33 -6.54
CA ASP A 160 2.22 -1.58 -7.06
C ASP A 160 3.22 -1.74 -5.92
N VAL A 161 4.12 -2.71 -6.13
CA VAL A 161 5.25 -2.95 -5.22
C VAL A 161 6.52 -2.55 -5.93
N GLU A 162 7.17 -1.49 -5.45
CA GLU A 162 8.42 -0.98 -6.01
C GLU A 162 9.57 -1.03 -5.01
N ALA A 163 10.76 -1.35 -5.50
CA ALA A 163 12.01 -1.19 -4.79
C ALA A 163 12.94 -0.29 -5.58
N ILE A 164 13.39 0.77 -4.93
CA ILE A 164 14.27 1.77 -5.50
C ILE A 164 15.67 1.58 -4.92
N ARG A 165 16.68 1.59 -5.79
CA ARG A 165 18.10 1.61 -5.44
C ARG A 165 18.81 2.69 -6.23
N SER A 166 19.65 3.45 -5.55
CA SER A 166 20.40 4.53 -6.16
C SER A 166 21.88 4.39 -5.83
N ASN A 167 22.73 4.33 -6.84
CA ASN A 167 24.17 4.31 -6.67
C ASN A 167 24.76 5.68 -7.02
N TRP A 168 25.05 6.48 -5.98
CA TRP A 168 25.66 7.81 -6.11
C TRP A 168 27.19 7.79 -5.91
N ALA A 169 27.82 6.61 -5.89
CA ALA A 169 29.23 6.46 -5.50
C ALA A 169 30.21 7.27 -6.38
N ASN A 170 29.79 7.67 -7.58
CA ASN A 170 30.60 8.53 -8.44
C ASN A 170 30.59 10.00 -8.04
N LEU A 171 29.77 10.48 -7.10
CA LEU A 171 29.73 11.92 -6.80
C LEU A 171 31.00 12.44 -6.11
N GLU A 172 31.61 11.66 -5.20
CA GLU A 172 32.88 12.05 -4.57
C GLU A 172 34.05 11.93 -5.54
N GLN A 173 34.04 10.93 -6.43
CA GLN A 173 35.10 10.72 -7.41
C GLN A 173 35.01 11.76 -8.55
N VAL A 174 33.81 12.02 -9.07
CA VAL A 174 33.54 13.05 -10.07
C VAL A 174 33.69 14.44 -9.46
N GLY A 175 33.23 14.67 -8.23
CA GLY A 175 33.41 15.92 -7.51
C GLY A 175 34.87 16.21 -7.19
N GLY A 176 35.65 15.18 -6.81
CA GLY A 176 37.10 15.27 -6.62
C GLY A 176 37.84 15.63 -7.92
N GLU A 177 37.56 14.95 -9.03
CA GLU A 177 38.15 15.30 -10.32
C GLU A 177 37.72 16.67 -10.83
N LEU A 178 36.45 17.07 -10.67
CA LEU A 178 35.99 18.40 -11.08
C LEU A 178 36.61 19.50 -10.22
N ALA A 179 36.72 19.28 -8.91
CA ALA A 179 37.37 20.20 -7.99
C ALA A 179 38.87 20.29 -8.27
N GLU A 180 39.53 19.18 -8.59
CA GLU A 180 40.94 19.14 -8.94
C GLU A 180 41.20 19.83 -10.30
N ARG A 181 40.36 19.58 -11.32
CA ARG A 181 40.44 20.28 -12.61
C ARG A 181 40.12 21.78 -12.45
N GLY A 182 39.11 22.12 -11.66
CA GLY A 182 38.73 23.50 -11.37
C GLY A 182 39.82 24.26 -10.62
N SER A 183 40.38 23.66 -9.56
CA SER A 183 41.47 24.25 -8.78
C SER A 183 42.76 24.39 -9.60
N ASN A 184 43.10 23.41 -10.45
CA ASN A 184 44.26 23.50 -11.34
C ASN A 184 44.08 24.59 -12.42
N ALA A 185 42.89 24.74 -13.00
CA ALA A 185 42.60 25.82 -13.96
C ALA A 185 42.70 27.21 -13.31
N ILE A 186 42.17 27.37 -12.09
CA ILE A 186 42.28 28.62 -11.32
C ILE A 186 43.74 28.90 -10.97
N LYS A 187 44.48 27.88 -10.52
CA LYS A 187 45.89 28.01 -10.14
C LYS A 187 46.77 28.37 -11.35
N GLN A 188 46.49 27.83 -12.53
CA GLN A 188 47.18 28.22 -13.77
C GLN A 188 46.86 29.66 -14.18
N LYS A 189 45.60 30.11 -14.08
CA LYS A 189 45.23 31.51 -14.34
C LYS A 189 45.87 32.49 -13.36
N LEU A 190 45.85 32.18 -12.05
CA LEU A 190 46.52 33.00 -11.04
C LEU A 190 48.03 33.02 -11.27
N LYS A 191 48.66 31.88 -11.55
CA LYS A 191 50.09 31.83 -11.87
C LYS A 191 50.42 32.66 -13.11
N GLY A 192 49.57 32.66 -14.14
CA GLY A 192 49.73 33.53 -15.32
C GLY A 192 49.65 35.03 -15.00
N MET A 193 48.78 35.45 -14.07
CA MET A 193 48.69 36.85 -13.64
C MET A 193 49.86 37.29 -12.75
N PHE A 194 50.42 36.39 -11.93
CA PHE A 194 51.48 36.72 -10.97
C PHE A 194 52.90 36.43 -11.45
N SER A 195 53.09 35.63 -12.50
CA SER A 195 54.44 35.29 -13.00
C SER A 195 55.04 36.32 -13.94
N GLY A 196 54.42 37.51 -14.09
CA GLY A 196 55.06 38.70 -14.63
C GLY A 196 55.93 38.43 -15.86
N ASP A 197 55.32 38.01 -16.96
CA ASP A 197 55.95 38.17 -18.26
C ASP A 197 55.45 39.51 -18.82
N ASP A 198 56.18 40.58 -18.49
CA ASP A 198 56.11 41.88 -19.14
C ASP A 198 56.64 41.76 -20.59
N SER A 199 55.94 41.00 -21.43
CA SER A 199 56.13 41.06 -22.87
C SER A 199 54.80 41.38 -23.55
N ASP A 200 54.66 42.68 -23.78
CA ASP A 200 53.70 43.36 -24.65
C ASP A 200 53.19 42.49 -25.80
N GLN A 201 51.90 42.12 -25.75
CA GLN A 201 51.00 42.30 -26.88
C GLN A 201 49.52 42.19 -26.45
N PRO A 202 48.69 43.19 -26.76
CA PRO A 202 47.24 43.08 -26.59
C PRO A 202 46.70 42.24 -27.75
N LYS A 203 46.20 41.04 -27.46
CA LYS A 203 45.33 40.31 -28.39
C LYS A 203 44.00 40.05 -27.70
N GLU A 204 43.05 40.90 -28.08
CA GLU A 204 41.61 40.69 -28.15
C GLU A 204 41.09 39.49 -27.33
N ALA A 205 40.64 39.81 -26.12
CA ALA A 205 39.62 39.02 -25.46
C ALA A 205 38.34 39.11 -26.30
N VAL A 206 38.18 38.18 -27.24
CA VAL A 206 36.88 37.82 -27.79
C VAL A 206 36.10 37.19 -26.63
N VAL A 207 35.33 38.04 -25.97
CA VAL A 207 34.22 37.67 -25.10
C VAL A 207 33.19 36.96 -25.97
N LEU A 208 33.27 35.63 -26.03
CA LEU A 208 32.16 34.75 -26.37
C LEU A 208 31.54 34.27 -25.05
N LEU A 209 30.98 35.20 -24.30
CA LEU A 209 29.81 34.96 -23.45
C LEU A 209 28.64 35.34 -24.34
N ALA A 210 27.98 34.37 -24.97
CA ALA A 210 26.75 33.82 -24.43
C ALA A 210 25.69 34.93 -24.28
N GLU A 211 25.21 35.42 -25.42
CA GLU A 211 23.94 36.14 -25.52
C GLU A 211 23.05 35.36 -26.53
N GLU A 212 21.75 35.32 -26.24
CA GLU A 212 20.62 34.71 -26.98
C GLU A 212 20.42 33.18 -26.85
N GLY A 213 19.30 32.66 -26.35
CA GLY A 213 18.07 33.28 -25.86
C GLY A 213 17.09 32.22 -25.33
N ALA A 214 16.36 32.59 -24.28
CA ALA A 214 15.10 31.95 -23.91
C ALA A 214 14.10 33.08 -23.65
N PRO A 215 12.98 33.17 -24.40
CA PRO A 215 12.02 34.24 -24.23
C PRO A 215 11.26 34.04 -22.92
N ALA A 216 11.24 35.11 -22.11
CA ALA A 216 10.30 35.28 -21.02
C ALA A 216 8.90 35.44 -21.61
N GLU A 217 8.14 34.35 -21.61
CA GLU A 217 6.71 34.38 -21.86
C GLU A 217 6.00 34.91 -20.62
N ASN A 218 5.28 36.02 -20.82
CA ASN A 218 4.43 36.65 -19.82
C ASN A 218 3.36 35.68 -19.32
N LEU A 219 3.43 35.28 -18.06
CA LEU A 219 2.26 34.75 -17.34
C LEU A 219 1.68 35.87 -16.47
N PRO A 220 0.39 36.21 -16.64
CA PRO A 220 -0.27 37.21 -15.82
C PRO A 220 -0.41 36.72 -14.37
N MET A 221 -0.12 37.64 -13.45
CA MET A 221 -0.63 37.63 -12.08
C MET A 221 -2.15 37.52 -12.11
N ASP A 222 -2.69 36.47 -11.49
CA ASP A 222 -3.97 36.53 -10.84
C ASP A 222 -3.76 36.39 -9.33
N ASP A 223 -4.27 37.41 -8.64
CA ASP A 223 -4.49 37.54 -7.20
C ASP A 223 -5.31 36.35 -6.68
N GLU A 224 -4.79 35.62 -5.69
CA GLU A 224 -5.63 35.23 -4.55
C GLU A 224 -4.79 34.98 -3.30
N SER A 225 -4.86 35.95 -2.41
CA SER A 225 -4.41 35.89 -1.04
C SER A 225 -5.12 34.79 -0.25
N VAL A 226 -4.39 33.79 0.22
CA VAL A 226 -4.77 33.04 1.43
C VAL A 226 -3.56 32.98 2.35
N ALA A 227 -3.60 33.85 3.36
CA ALA A 227 -2.72 33.76 4.52
C ALA A 227 -2.94 32.41 5.21
N THR A 228 -1.87 31.65 5.44
CA THR A 228 -1.88 30.58 6.43
C THR A 228 -0.60 30.66 7.24
N GLU A 229 -0.80 30.89 8.53
CA GLU A 229 0.19 31.07 9.58
C GLU A 229 1.12 29.85 9.70
N PRO A 230 2.39 30.03 10.12
CA PRO A 230 3.23 28.91 10.51
C PRO A 230 2.81 28.42 11.89
N ASN A 231 1.99 27.36 11.93
CA ASN A 231 1.61 26.70 13.16
C ASN A 231 2.79 25.85 13.68
N GLN A 232 3.58 26.44 14.58
CA GLN A 232 4.47 25.71 15.47
C GLN A 232 3.62 24.86 16.43
N ALA A 233 3.44 23.58 16.10
CA ALA A 233 2.83 22.61 17.00
C ALA A 233 3.85 21.54 17.39
N ASN A 234 4.37 21.72 18.61
CA ASN A 234 4.78 20.72 19.59
C ASN A 234 4.95 19.27 19.09
N ALA A 235 6.19 18.82 19.14
CA ALA A 235 6.55 17.42 19.27
C ALA A 235 6.06 16.89 20.64
N GLU A 236 4.84 16.36 20.69
CA GLU A 236 4.40 15.49 21.79
C GLU A 236 4.86 14.06 21.50
N GLU A 237 5.80 13.59 22.33
CA GLU A 237 6.16 12.18 22.45
C GLU A 237 4.90 11.33 22.69
N LYS A 238 4.50 10.57 21.67
CA LYS A 238 3.50 9.51 21.82
C LYS A 238 4.05 8.42 22.74
N LYS A 239 3.77 8.54 24.04
CA LYS A 239 3.91 7.45 25.01
C LYS A 239 3.09 6.26 24.50
N GLY A 240 3.79 5.24 24.03
CA GLY A 240 3.21 3.98 23.58
C GLY A 240 2.25 3.41 24.62
N TRP A 241 1.05 3.08 24.17
CA TRP A 241 0.01 2.45 24.97
C TRP A 241 0.48 1.03 25.33
N LYS A 242 0.97 0.84 26.56
CA LYS A 242 1.34 -0.48 27.07
C LYS A 242 0.05 -1.24 27.41
N LEU A 243 -0.28 -2.24 26.60
CA LEU A 243 -1.32 -3.23 26.94
C LEU A 243 -0.96 -3.91 28.27
N PRO A 244 -1.91 -4.03 29.23
CA PRO A 244 -1.68 -4.78 30.45
C PRO A 244 -1.44 -6.24 30.10
N SER A 245 -0.29 -6.78 30.49
CA SER A 245 0.02 -8.20 30.35
C SER A 245 -0.88 -9.01 31.28
N ILE A 246 -1.95 -9.56 30.72
CA ILE A 246 -2.83 -10.51 31.41
C ILE A 246 -2.03 -11.79 31.66
N LYS A 247 -1.48 -11.94 32.86
CA LYS A 247 -0.87 -13.20 33.31
C LYS A 247 -1.98 -14.21 33.62
N PHE A 248 -2.26 -15.09 32.66
CA PHE A 248 -3.06 -16.29 32.91
C PHE A 248 -2.30 -17.24 33.85
N ARG A 249 -2.64 -17.19 35.14
CA ARG A 249 -2.15 -18.13 36.15
C ARG A 249 -3.05 -19.36 36.10
N TRP A 250 -2.63 -20.39 35.36
CA TRP A 250 -3.24 -21.71 35.43
C TRP A 250 -2.98 -22.27 36.84
N GLY A 251 -4.03 -22.28 37.66
CA GLY A 251 -4.00 -22.93 38.96
C GLY A 251 -3.70 -24.41 38.78
N LYS A 252 -2.61 -24.88 39.38
CA LYS A 252 -2.40 -26.30 39.62
C LYS A 252 -3.53 -26.76 40.54
N LYS A 253 -4.24 -27.82 40.12
CA LYS A 253 -5.09 -28.60 41.02
C LYS A 253 -4.13 -29.39 41.91
N ASP A 254 -4.22 -29.15 43.21
CA ASP A 254 -3.58 -30.00 44.20
C ASP A 254 -4.31 -31.35 44.22
N GLU A 255 -3.51 -32.43 44.19
CA GLU A 255 -3.92 -33.82 44.44
C GLU A 255 -4.21 -34.05 45.92
#